data_AF-A0A5M9ZVH7-F1
#
_entry.id   AF-A0A5M9ZVH7-F1
#
_cell.length_a   1.000
_cell.length_b   1.000
_cell.length_c   1.000
_cell.angle_alpha   90.00
_cell.angle_beta   90.00
_cell.angle_gamma   90.00
#
_symmetry.space_group_name_H-M   'P 1'
#
loop_
_entity.id
_entity.type
_entity.pdbx_description
1 polymer ?
#
loop_
_entity_poly.entity_id
_entity_poly.type
_entity_poly.pdbx_seq_one_letter_code
_entity_poly.pdbx_strand_id
1 'polypeptide(L)'
;MDNTTTIPTETLVSKLVDSTENRDGLIEIGQEAYAEDGSCEFVGAVYDMDDFDDFMSGMKPFDVACRVAFGDFNPMSGYFTFDRYENLKSLDSWEIEDRAWTIRDEIIDWAVRNIGVAELFGRLEFDADTDADTEGETD
;
A
#
# COMPACT_ATOMS: atom_id res chain seq x y z
N MET A 1 -7.75 -37.81 6.63
CA MET A 1 -6.32 -37.63 6.97
C MET A 1 -5.91 -36.37 6.26
N ASP A 2 -5.85 -35.25 6.98
CA ASP A 2 -5.36 -33.99 6.42
C ASP A 2 -3.86 -34.13 6.22
N ASN A 3 -3.42 -33.97 4.97
CA ASN A 3 -2.03 -33.96 4.60
C ASN A 3 -1.57 -32.50 4.64
N THR A 4 -1.39 -31.94 5.84
CA THR A 4 -0.77 -30.62 6.01
C THR A 4 0.71 -30.75 5.67
N THR A 5 1.04 -30.60 4.38
CA THR A 5 2.41 -30.45 3.90
C THR A 5 3.02 -29.24 4.59
N THR A 6 3.76 -29.49 5.67
CA THR A 6 4.48 -28.46 6.40
C THR A 6 5.65 -28.04 5.50
N ILE A 7 5.54 -26.86 4.89
CA ILE A 7 6.61 -26.29 4.09
C ILE A 7 7.80 -26.02 5.04
N PRO A 8 9.03 -26.45 4.71
CA PRO A 8 10.19 -26.15 5.53
C PRO A 8 10.38 -24.64 5.70
N THR A 9 10.73 -24.20 6.92
CA THR A 9 10.88 -22.79 7.27
C THR A 9 11.85 -22.03 6.38
N GLU A 10 12.95 -22.66 5.95
CA GLU A 10 13.93 -22.06 5.03
C GLU A 10 13.34 -21.79 3.64
N THR A 11 12.45 -22.67 3.16
CA THR A 11 11.74 -22.50 1.89
C THR A 11 10.69 -21.40 1.97
N LEU A 12 10.02 -21.26 3.13
CA LEU A 12 9.10 -20.14 3.39
C LEU A 12 9.82 -18.80 3.44
N VAL A 13 11.00 -18.73 4.07
CA VAL A 13 11.79 -17.48 4.13
C VAL A 13 12.27 -17.07 2.74
N SER A 14 12.77 -18.00 1.92
CA SER A 14 13.17 -17.68 0.55
C SER A 14 12.00 -17.16 -0.29
N LYS A 15 10.85 -17.84 -0.22
CA LYS A 15 9.66 -17.42 -0.97
C LYS A 15 9.12 -16.08 -0.45
N LEU A 16 9.17 -15.83 0.85
CA LEU A 16 8.75 -14.54 1.42
C LEU A 16 9.62 -13.40 0.90
N VAL A 17 10.93 -13.60 0.78
CA VAL A 17 11.83 -12.59 0.19
C VAL A 17 11.44 -12.30 -1.26
N ASP A 18 11.17 -13.33 -2.06
CA ASP A 18 10.74 -13.15 -3.46
C ASP A 18 9.37 -12.46 -3.55
N SER A 19 8.41 -12.84 -2.71
CA SER A 19 7.06 -12.24 -2.67
C SER A 19 7.04 -10.81 -2.14
N THR A 20 8.05 -10.36 -1.39
CA THR A 20 8.14 -8.96 -0.96
C THR A 20 8.47 -7.99 -2.09
N GLU A 21 8.73 -8.48 -3.30
CA GLU A 21 8.76 -7.66 -4.51
C GLU A 21 7.37 -7.18 -4.95
N ASN A 22 6.28 -7.80 -4.46
CA ASN A 22 4.91 -7.36 -4.69
C ASN A 22 4.61 -6.08 -3.88
N ARG A 23 4.76 -4.94 -4.56
CA ARG A 23 4.61 -3.62 -3.94
C ARG A 23 3.17 -3.30 -3.58
N ASP A 24 2.21 -3.73 -4.38
CA ASP A 24 0.78 -3.48 -4.10
C ASP A 24 0.36 -4.20 -2.82
N GLY A 25 0.77 -5.47 -2.66
CA GLY A 25 0.55 -6.21 -1.41
C GLY A 25 1.20 -5.56 -0.20
N LEU A 26 2.39 -4.97 -0.35
CA LEU A 26 3.03 -4.20 0.71
C LEU A 26 2.24 -2.91 1.05
N ILE A 27 1.73 -2.21 0.04
CA ILE A 27 0.93 -0.99 0.23
C ILE A 27 -0.33 -1.29 1.04
N GLU A 28 -1.08 -2.32 0.65
CA GLU A 28 -2.31 -2.72 1.35
C GLU A 28 -2.05 -3.05 2.82
N ILE A 29 -1.01 -3.85 3.10
CA ILE A 29 -0.64 -4.22 4.48
C ILE A 29 -0.18 -2.98 5.26
N GLY A 30 0.59 -2.09 4.63
CA GLY A 30 1.04 -0.84 5.26
C GLY A 30 -0.12 0.10 5.61
N GLN A 31 -1.12 0.19 4.75
CA GLN A 31 -2.35 0.97 5.00
C GLN A 31 -3.20 0.37 6.12
N GLU A 32 -3.30 -0.95 6.18
CA GLU A 32 -3.98 -1.64 7.27
C GLU A 32 -3.27 -1.43 8.61
N ALA A 33 -1.95 -1.57 8.65
CA ALA A 33 -1.16 -1.31 9.84
C ALA A 33 -1.39 0.11 10.38
N TYR A 34 -1.43 1.10 9.50
CA TYR A 34 -1.70 2.48 9.87
C TYR A 34 -3.13 2.68 10.38
N ALA A 35 -4.11 2.04 9.75
CA ALA A 35 -5.50 2.11 10.19
C ALA A 35 -5.72 1.47 11.57
N GLU A 36 -5.00 0.40 11.90
CA GLU A 36 -5.13 -0.29 13.18
C GLU A 36 -4.43 0.42 14.34
N ASP A 37 -3.16 0.80 14.18
CA ASP A 37 -2.33 1.30 15.28
C ASP A 37 -1.45 2.51 14.93
N GLY A 38 -1.51 2.99 13.68
CA GLY A 38 -0.71 4.12 13.20
C GLY A 38 0.72 3.75 12.78
N SER A 39 1.09 2.46 12.76
CA SER A 39 2.37 2.00 12.20
C SER A 39 2.44 2.21 10.69
N CYS A 40 3.64 2.16 10.10
CA CYS A 40 3.80 2.29 8.64
C CYS A 40 3.24 3.61 8.05
N GLU A 41 3.19 4.69 8.85
CA GLU A 41 2.62 6.01 8.47
C GLU A 41 3.10 6.48 7.09
N PHE A 42 4.35 6.19 6.74
CA PHE A 42 4.96 6.63 5.48
C PHE A 42 4.20 6.16 4.22
N VAL A 43 3.50 5.03 4.32
CA VAL A 43 2.64 4.45 3.26
C VAL A 43 1.17 4.53 3.64
N GLY A 44 0.84 4.36 4.92
CA GLY A 44 -0.56 4.29 5.36
C GLY A 44 -1.28 5.63 5.44
N ALA A 45 -0.57 6.75 5.58
CA ALA A 45 -1.17 8.09 5.55
C ALA A 45 -1.27 8.64 4.11
N VAL A 46 -1.64 7.79 3.15
CA VAL A 46 -1.81 8.13 1.73
C VAL A 46 -3.21 7.73 1.29
N TYR A 47 -3.87 8.62 0.55
CA TYR A 47 -5.28 8.51 0.18
C TYR A 47 -5.44 8.65 -1.34
N ASP A 48 -6.44 7.96 -1.90
CA ASP A 48 -6.79 8.11 -3.31
C ASP A 48 -7.29 9.53 -3.59
N MET A 49 -6.90 10.10 -4.73
CA MET A 49 -7.36 11.43 -5.13
C MET A 49 -8.88 11.51 -5.31
N ASP A 50 -9.53 10.40 -5.66
CA ASP A 50 -10.99 10.33 -5.79
C ASP A 50 -11.71 10.54 -4.45
N ASP A 51 -11.04 10.23 -3.33
CA ASP A 51 -11.56 10.45 -1.96
C ASP A 51 -11.31 11.88 -1.43
N PHE A 52 -10.67 12.75 -2.22
CA PHE A 52 -10.25 14.08 -1.77
C PHE A 52 -11.43 14.94 -1.28
N ASP A 53 -12.54 14.95 -2.01
CA ASP A 53 -13.72 15.73 -1.66
C ASP A 53 -14.35 15.26 -0.33
N ASP A 54 -14.36 13.94 -0.10
CA ASP A 54 -14.84 13.35 1.14
C ASP A 54 -13.90 13.63 2.31
N PHE A 55 -12.59 13.55 2.09
CA PHE A 55 -11.58 13.86 3.10
C PHE A 55 -11.60 15.34 3.50
N MET A 56 -11.82 16.24 2.54
CA MET A 56 -11.89 17.69 2.77
C MET A 56 -13.27 18.17 3.23
N SER A 57 -14.25 17.26 3.28
CA SER A 57 -15.61 17.58 3.68
C SER A 57 -15.66 18.21 5.07
N GLY A 58 -16.33 19.35 5.17
CA GLY A 58 -16.44 20.13 6.42
C GLY A 58 -15.28 21.09 6.69
N MET A 59 -14.20 21.07 5.89
CA MET A 59 -13.15 22.09 5.95
C MET A 59 -13.60 23.39 5.27
N LYS A 60 -13.15 24.55 5.79
CA LYS A 60 -13.44 25.82 5.10
C LYS A 60 -12.63 25.89 3.80
N PRO A 61 -13.19 26.42 2.71
CA PRO A 61 -12.47 26.58 1.45
C PRO A 61 -11.15 27.36 1.60
N PHE A 62 -11.10 28.34 2.51
CA PHE A 62 -9.87 29.08 2.79
C PHE A 62 -8.77 28.19 3.39
N ASP A 63 -9.13 27.29 4.30
CA ASP A 63 -8.18 26.39 4.95
C ASP A 63 -7.65 25.34 3.96
N VAL A 64 -8.49 24.86 3.04
CA VAL A 64 -8.07 24.00 1.92
C VAL A 64 -7.14 24.77 0.99
N ALA A 65 -7.51 26.01 0.61
CA ALA A 65 -6.68 26.86 -0.25
C ALA A 65 -5.30 27.14 0.36
N CYS A 66 -5.21 27.35 1.68
CA CYS A 66 -3.92 27.47 2.37
C CYS A 66 -3.07 26.20 2.25
N ARG A 67 -3.66 25.01 2.47
CA ARG A 67 -2.95 23.73 2.36
C ARG A 67 -2.44 23.46 0.95
N VAL A 68 -3.19 23.86 -0.07
CA VAL A 68 -2.75 23.81 -1.47
C VAL A 68 -1.65 24.83 -1.75
N ALA A 69 -1.81 26.08 -1.29
CA ALA A 69 -0.89 27.16 -1.59
C ALA A 69 0.51 27.00 -0.98
N PHE A 70 0.61 26.33 0.17
CA PHE A 70 1.88 26.02 0.84
C PHE A 70 2.34 24.57 0.63
N GLY A 71 1.54 23.77 -0.07
CA GLY A 71 1.83 22.39 -0.40
C GLY A 71 2.44 22.22 -1.78
N ASP A 72 2.51 20.96 -2.20
CA ASP A 72 2.90 20.52 -3.55
C ASP A 72 1.80 19.63 -4.11
N PHE A 73 0.64 20.24 -4.37
CA PHE A 73 -0.59 19.55 -4.71
C PHE A 73 -0.91 19.67 -6.20
N ASN A 74 -1.02 18.52 -6.84
CA ASN A 74 -1.52 18.32 -8.20
C ASN A 74 -2.78 17.44 -8.15
N PRO A 75 -3.99 17.98 -8.42
CA PRO A 75 -5.23 17.20 -8.42
C PRO A 75 -5.31 16.18 -9.56
N MET A 76 -4.36 16.16 -10.49
CA MET A 76 -4.29 15.18 -11.58
C MET A 76 -3.44 13.94 -11.24
N SER A 77 -2.79 13.92 -10.08
CA SER A 77 -2.07 12.73 -9.59
C SER A 77 -3.04 11.73 -8.97
N GLY A 78 -2.63 10.47 -8.85
CA GLY A 78 -3.49 9.39 -8.34
C GLY A 78 -3.77 9.47 -6.84
N TYR A 79 -2.90 10.12 -6.07
CA TYR A 79 -2.97 10.07 -4.61
C TYR A 79 -2.57 11.39 -3.95
N PHE A 80 -2.98 11.56 -2.69
CA PHE A 80 -2.55 12.67 -1.86
C PHE A 80 -2.18 12.25 -0.44
N THR A 81 -1.37 13.08 0.22
CA THR A 81 -0.97 12.95 1.61
C THR A 81 -0.78 14.35 2.22
N PHE A 82 -0.40 14.38 3.50
CA PHE A 82 -0.07 15.60 4.22
C PHE A 82 1.41 15.61 4.60
N ASP A 83 2.06 16.76 4.44
CA ASP A 83 3.37 16.96 5.02
C ASP A 83 3.29 17.20 6.54
N ARG A 84 4.45 17.36 7.18
CA ARG A 84 4.54 17.61 8.64
C ARG A 84 3.86 18.92 9.10
N TYR A 85 3.48 19.80 8.18
CA TYR A 85 2.78 21.05 8.44
C TYR A 85 1.32 20.99 8.00
N GLU A 86 0.80 19.79 7.72
CA GLU A 86 -0.55 19.55 7.18
C GLU A 86 -0.82 20.19 5.81
N ASN A 87 0.22 20.52 5.06
CA ASN A 87 0.06 20.97 3.67
C ASN A 87 -0.15 19.76 2.76
N LEU A 88 -0.94 19.96 1.71
CA LEU A 88 -1.25 18.90 0.76
C LEU A 88 -0.04 18.58 -0.12
N LYS A 89 0.19 17.29 -0.32
CA LYS A 89 1.15 16.77 -1.29
C LYS A 89 0.48 15.72 -2.14
N SER A 90 0.68 15.80 -3.45
CA SER A 90 0.30 14.74 -4.36
C SER A 90 1.39 13.69 -4.47
N LEU A 91 0.99 12.46 -4.79
CA LEU A 91 1.89 11.35 -5.07
C LEU A 91 1.43 10.63 -6.33
N ASP A 92 2.41 10.22 -7.13
CA ASP A 92 2.19 9.28 -8.21
C ASP A 92 2.32 7.83 -7.68
N SER A 93 1.75 6.86 -8.39
CA SER A 93 1.76 5.45 -7.97
C SER A 93 3.16 4.92 -7.67
N TRP A 94 4.13 5.27 -8.52
CA TRP A 94 5.53 4.86 -8.37
C TRP A 94 6.17 5.36 -7.07
N GLU A 95 5.73 6.52 -6.55
CA GLU A 95 6.24 7.05 -5.29
C GLU A 95 5.74 6.22 -4.12
N ILE A 96 4.47 5.82 -4.13
CA ILE A 96 3.88 5.00 -3.05
C ILE A 96 4.53 3.62 -3.05
N GLU A 97 4.69 3.02 -4.22
CA GLU A 97 5.46 1.80 -4.41
C GLU A 97 6.88 1.89 -3.84
N ASP A 98 7.61 2.98 -4.11
CA ASP A 98 8.96 3.20 -3.58
C ASP A 98 8.96 3.38 -2.06
N ARG A 99 7.94 4.05 -1.51
CA ARG A 99 7.76 4.17 -0.06
C ARG A 99 7.51 2.82 0.59
N ALA A 100 6.61 2.01 0.03
CA ALA A 100 6.31 0.66 0.51
C ALA A 100 7.55 -0.22 0.48
N TRP A 101 8.32 -0.16 -0.61
CA TRP A 101 9.60 -0.86 -0.69
C TRP A 101 10.62 -0.39 0.34
N THR A 102 10.69 0.92 0.60
CA THR A 102 11.61 1.54 1.55
C THR A 102 11.34 1.07 2.98
N ILE A 103 10.06 0.97 3.38
CA ILE A 103 9.66 0.55 4.72
C ILE A 103 9.19 -0.92 4.79
N ARG A 104 9.47 -1.73 3.76
CA ARG A 104 8.98 -3.12 3.67
C ARG A 104 9.29 -3.96 4.90
N ASP A 105 10.46 -3.77 5.51
CA ASP A 105 10.86 -4.54 6.68
C ASP A 105 9.97 -4.22 7.90
N GLU A 106 9.49 -2.97 8.03
CA GLU A 106 8.52 -2.55 9.05
C GLU A 106 7.14 -3.15 8.79
N ILE A 107 6.69 -3.13 7.53
CA ILE A 107 5.42 -3.73 7.10
C ILE A 107 5.41 -5.24 7.38
N ILE A 108 6.49 -5.93 7.01
CA ILE A 108 6.66 -7.37 7.25
C ILE A 108 6.67 -7.67 8.74
N ASP A 109 7.43 -6.90 9.53
CA ASP A 109 7.53 -7.10 10.98
C ASP A 109 6.18 -6.91 11.67
N TRP A 110 5.40 -5.91 11.25
CA TRP A 110 4.02 -5.71 11.72
C TRP A 110 3.12 -6.88 11.32
N ALA A 111 3.16 -7.29 10.05
CA ALA A 111 2.31 -8.37 9.54
C ALA A 111 2.60 -9.71 10.22
N VAL A 112 3.87 -10.05 10.41
CA VAL A 112 4.27 -11.29 11.10
C VAL A 112 3.73 -11.32 12.53
N ARG A 113 3.66 -10.17 13.21
CA ARG A 113 3.16 -10.07 14.59
C ARG A 113 1.64 -10.11 14.68
N ASN A 114 0.91 -9.55 13.71
CA ASN A 114 -0.53 -9.34 13.80
C ASN A 114 -1.36 -10.32 12.96
N ILE A 115 -0.96 -10.62 11.72
CA ILE A 115 -1.68 -11.53 10.81
C ILE A 115 -0.98 -12.90 10.64
N GLY A 116 0.33 -12.95 10.89
CA GLY A 116 1.13 -14.16 10.83
C GLY A 116 1.64 -14.51 9.43
N VAL A 117 2.67 -15.37 9.40
CA VAL A 117 3.47 -15.64 8.17
C VAL A 117 2.64 -16.26 7.04
N ALA A 118 1.67 -17.13 7.35
CA ALA A 118 0.88 -17.80 6.32
C ALA A 118 -0.07 -16.84 5.59
N GLU A 119 -0.70 -15.92 6.33
CA GLU A 119 -1.59 -14.91 5.77
C GLU A 119 -0.82 -13.84 5.00
N LEU A 120 0.29 -13.35 5.59
CA LEU A 120 1.23 -12.47 4.91
C LEU A 120 1.66 -13.04 3.56
N PHE A 121 2.03 -14.31 3.53
CA PHE A 121 2.44 -14.98 2.31
C PHE A 121 1.33 -15.05 1.27
N GLY A 122 0.10 -15.40 1.67
CA GLY A 122 -1.04 -15.43 0.75
C GLY A 122 -1.40 -14.06 0.16
N ARG A 123 -1.15 -12.97 0.90
CA ARG A 123 -1.36 -11.60 0.42
C ARG A 123 -0.26 -11.13 -0.53
N LEU A 124 0.99 -11.55 -0.29
CA LEU A 124 2.12 -11.16 -1.12
C LEU A 124 2.29 -12.05 -2.38
N GLU A 125 1.91 -13.33 -2.34
CA GLU A 125 1.92 -14.23 -3.52
C GLU A 125 0.77 -13.95 -4.51
N PHE A 126 -0.16 -13.05 -4.20
CA PHE A 126 -1.21 -12.67 -5.16
C PHE A 126 -0.64 -11.71 -6.20
N ASP A 127 0.07 -12.27 -7.18
CA ASP A 127 0.38 -11.58 -8.43
C ASP A 127 -0.95 -11.33 -9.17
N ALA A 128 -1.30 -10.06 -9.35
CA ALA A 128 -2.35 -9.63 -10.26
C ALA A 128 -2.00 -9.88 -11.74
N ASP A 129 -1.05 -10.77 -12.03
CA ASP A 129 -0.63 -11.17 -13.38
C ASP A 129 -1.38 -12.45 -13.84
N THR A 130 -2.68 -12.51 -13.52
CA THR A 130 -3.62 -13.41 -14.22
C THR A 130 -4.44 -12.68 -15.28
N ASP A 131 -3.94 -11.57 -15.82
CA ASP A 131 -4.32 -11.12 -17.16
C ASP A 131 -3.43 -11.84 -18.18
N ALA A 132 -3.52 -13.18 -18.19
CA ALA A 132 -3.20 -13.91 -19.39
C ALA A 132 -4.28 -13.55 -20.40
N ASP A 133 -3.98 -12.58 -21.26
CA ASP A 133 -4.59 -12.34 -22.55
C ASP A 133 -4.98 -13.68 -23.17
N THR A 134 -6.23 -14.07 -22.97
CA THR A 134 -6.89 -15.01 -23.85
C THR A 134 -7.64 -14.15 -24.86
N GLU A 135 -6.90 -13.32 -25.60
CA GLU A 135 -7.37 -12.89 -26.90
C GLU A 135 -7.52 -14.17 -27.72
N GLY A 136 -8.76 -14.64 -27.79
CA GLY A 136 -9.18 -15.72 -28.65
C GLY A 136 -8.92 -15.32 -30.09
N GLU A 137 -7.76 -15.73 -30.59
CA GLU A 137 -7.54 -15.92 -32.01
C GLU A 137 -8.44 -17.07 -32.48
N THR A 138 -9.61 -16.75 -33.04
CA THR A 138 -10.31 -17.62 -34.00
C THR A 138 -11.07 -16.79 -35.04
N ASP A 139 -10.48 -16.76 -36.24
CA ASP A 139 -11.02 -16.57 -37.60
C ASP A 139 -11.91 -15.37 -37.97
#